data_AF-A0A1H3JXS1-F1
#
_entry.id   AF-A0A1H3JXS1-F1
#
_cell.length_a   1.000
_cell.length_b   1.000
_cell.length_c   1.000
_cell.angle_alpha   90.00
_cell.angle_beta   90.00
_cell.angle_gamma   90.00
#
_symmetry.space_group_name_H-M   'P 1'
#
loop_
_entity.id
_entity.type
_entity.pdbx_description
1 polymer ?
#
loop_
_entity_poly.entity_id
_entity_poly.type
_entity_poly.pdbx_seq_one_letter_code
_entity_poly.pdbx_strand_id
1 'polypeptide(L)'
;HNGARSIDRMHTDWPTAELVHLPIHASWLNQVEIFFSIVQRKVIKPGDFADLDALVERLLAFQDRYNATAEPFDWHFGRKSLDRLLERLTVHEPLAA
;
A
#
# COMPACT_ATOMS: atom_id res chain seq x y z
N HIS A 1 16.42 -6.51 11.66
CA HIS A 1 15.77 -6.12 12.92
C HIS A 1 16.82 -6.06 14.02
N ASN A 2 16.99 -4.92 14.71
CA ASN A 2 17.96 -4.78 15.81
C ASN A 2 17.41 -5.29 17.16
N GLY A 3 16.32 -6.09 17.14
CA GLY A 3 15.72 -6.72 18.31
C GLY A 3 15.42 -5.74 19.44
N ALA A 4 15.84 -6.10 20.65
CA ALA A 4 15.66 -5.31 21.87
C ALA A 4 16.25 -3.90 21.75
N ARG A 5 17.45 -3.75 21.17
CA ARG A 5 18.08 -2.43 20.99
C ARG A 5 17.23 -1.42 20.21
N SER A 6 16.46 -1.88 19.23
CA SER A 6 15.53 -0.99 18.51
C SER A 6 14.32 -0.59 19.35
N ILE A 7 13.85 -1.48 20.22
CA ILE A 7 12.74 -1.21 21.13
C ILE A 7 13.20 -0.18 22.18
N ASP A 8 14.35 -0.42 22.82
CA ASP A 8 14.89 0.49 23.84
C ASP A 8 15.08 1.91 23.30
N ARG A 9 15.59 2.03 22.07
CA ARG A 9 15.74 3.33 21.40
C ARG A 9 14.39 3.99 21.13
N MET A 10 13.41 3.26 20.58
CA MET A 10 12.07 3.81 20.33
C MET A 10 11.43 4.30 21.63
N HIS A 11 11.52 3.52 22.71
CA HIS A 11 10.92 3.89 23.99
C HIS A 11 11.65 5.06 24.66
N THR A 12 12.96 5.22 24.42
CA THR A 12 13.73 6.37 24.92
C THR A 12 13.29 7.67 24.24
N ASP A 13 13.18 7.64 22.92
CA ASP A 13 12.87 8.82 22.11
C ASP A 13 11.36 9.15 22.14
N TRP A 14 10.50 8.12 22.23
CA TRP A 14 9.04 8.23 22.24
C TRP A 14 8.43 7.34 23.33
N PRO A 15 8.33 7.81 24.59
CA PRO A 15 7.91 6.99 25.73
C PRO A 15 6.49 6.42 25.66
N THR A 16 5.65 6.93 24.76
CA THR A 16 4.27 6.45 24.56
C THR A 16 4.11 5.56 23.32
N ALA A 17 5.19 5.26 22.60
CA ALA A 17 5.17 4.44 21.39
C ALA A 17 5.71 3.03 21.66
N GLU A 18 4.98 2.02 21.19
CA GLU A 18 5.39 0.62 21.29
C GLU A 18 5.88 0.13 19.93
N LEU A 19 7.10 -0.43 19.89
CA LEU A 19 7.67 -0.97 18.65
C LEU A 19 7.35 -2.46 18.52
N VAL A 20 6.59 -2.80 17.48
CA VAL A 20 6.24 -4.20 17.15
C VAL A 20 7.01 -4.66 15.93
N HIS A 21 7.77 -5.74 16.05
CA HIS A 21 8.43 -6.38 14.91
C HIS A 21 7.49 -7.39 14.25
N LEU A 22 7.50 -7.42 12.91
CA LEU A 22 6.87 -8.51 12.16
C LEU A 22 7.64 -9.83 12.39
N PRO A 23 6.97 -10.99 12.22
CA PRO A 23 7.67 -12.27 12.23
C PRO A 23 8.84 -12.29 11.25
N ILE A 24 9.91 -12.98 11.62
CA ILE A 24 11.07 -13.15 10.74
C ILE A 24 10.61 -13.86 9.46
N HIS A 25 11.06 -13.37 8.30
CA HIS A 25 10.67 -13.82 6.96
C HIS A 25 9.21 -13.50 6.56
N ALA A 26 8.49 -12.67 7.31
CA ALA A 26 7.15 -12.20 6.95
C ALA A 26 7.15 -10.79 6.34
N SER A 27 8.13 -10.46 5.48
CA SER A 27 8.15 -9.15 4.78
C SER A 27 6.91 -8.93 3.92
N TRP A 28 6.28 -10.00 3.42
CA TRP A 28 5.00 -9.93 2.70
C TRP A 28 3.85 -9.34 3.52
N LEU A 29 3.95 -9.35 4.85
CA LEU A 29 2.97 -8.74 5.75
C LEU A 29 3.25 -7.24 6.00
N ASN A 30 4.37 -6.73 5.52
CA ASN A 30 4.77 -5.34 5.76
C ASN A 30 3.87 -4.37 4.99
N GLN A 31 2.90 -3.77 5.70
CA GLN A 31 1.89 -2.90 5.11
C GLN A 31 2.48 -1.69 4.38
N VAL A 32 3.61 -1.14 4.86
CA VAL A 32 4.24 0.01 4.20
C VAL A 32 4.84 -0.38 2.84
N GLU A 33 5.41 -1.58 2.71
CA GLU A 33 5.93 -2.11 1.44
C GLU A 33 4.80 -2.39 0.45
N ILE A 34 3.66 -2.90 0.93
CA ILE A 34 2.46 -3.12 0.13
C ILE A 34 1.92 -1.78 -0.39
N PHE A 35 1.79 -0.78 0.48
CA PHE A 35 1.32 0.54 0.10
C PHE A 35 2.24 1.18 -0.95
N PHE A 36 3.56 1.16 -0.76
CA PHE A 36 4.49 1.68 -1.76
C PHE A 36 4.44 0.92 -3.09
N SER A 37 4.18 -0.40 -3.07
CA SER A 37 3.94 -1.16 -4.29
C SER A 37 2.68 -0.69 -5.04
N ILE A 38 1.63 -0.27 -4.33
CA ILE A 38 0.41 0.31 -4.91
C ILE A 38 0.71 1.70 -5.50
N VAL A 39 1.40 2.56 -4.74
CA VAL A 39 1.82 3.90 -5.19
C VAL A 39 2.66 3.80 -6.47
N GLN A 40 3.63 2.88 -6.50
CA GLN A 40 4.46 2.65 -7.67
C GLN A 40 3.63 2.33 -8.93
N ARG A 41 2.62 1.46 -8.78
CA ARG A 41 1.78 1.02 -9.92
C ARG A 41 0.72 2.03 -10.34
N LYS A 42 0.14 2.78 -9.39
CA LYS A 42 -1.02 3.65 -9.64
C LYS A 42 -0.67 5.13 -9.80
N VAL A 43 0.44 5.56 -9.22
CA VAL A 43 0.86 6.97 -9.18
C VAL A 43 2.11 7.16 -10.02
N ILE A 44 3.17 6.42 -9.69
CA ILE A 44 4.49 6.66 -10.26
C ILE A 44 4.58 6.19 -11.70
N LYS A 45 4.21 4.94 -12.02
CA LYS A 45 4.34 4.39 -13.37
C LYS A 45 3.33 5.06 -14.32
N PRO A 46 3.74 5.57 -15.51
CA PRO A 46 5.02 5.38 -16.21
C PRO A 46 6.18 6.35 -15.88
N GLY A 47 5.98 7.32 -14.99
CA GLY A 47 7.02 8.28 -14.59
C GLY A 47 6.92 9.61 -15.32
N ASP A 48 5.73 9.97 -15.81
CA ASP A 48 5.50 11.18 -16.61
C ASP A 48 5.00 12.32 -15.72
N PHE A 49 5.92 13.21 -15.34
CA PHE A 49 5.67 14.38 -14.50
C PHE A 49 6.46 15.57 -15.05
N ALA A 50 5.86 16.77 -15.01
CA ALA A 50 6.49 17.98 -15.48
C ALA A 50 7.68 18.42 -14.59
N ASP A 51 7.53 18.25 -13.28
CA ASP A 51 8.50 18.60 -12.26
C ASP A 51 8.25 17.82 -10.96
N LEU A 52 9.03 18.12 -9.92
CA LEU A 52 8.90 17.48 -8.62
C LEU A 52 7.62 17.89 -7.88
N ASP A 53 7.16 19.13 -8.05
CA ASP A 53 5.97 19.65 -7.38
C ASP A 53 4.72 18.91 -7.88
N ALA A 54 4.61 18.69 -9.19
CA ALA A 54 3.54 17.90 -9.80
C ALA A 54 3.52 16.45 -9.29
N LEU A 55 4.69 15.86 -9.02
CA LEU A 55 4.78 14.53 -8.41
C LEU A 55 4.28 14.55 -6.95
N VAL A 56 4.68 15.55 -6.18
CA VAL A 56 4.25 15.72 -4.78
C VAL A 56 2.73 15.89 -4.70
N GLU A 57 2.15 16.78 -5.50
CA GLU A 57 0.71 17.01 -5.54
C GLU A 57 -0.05 15.71 -5.86
N ARG A 58 0.42 14.95 -6.85
CA ARG A 58 -0.23 13.71 -7.25
C ARG A 58 -0.12 12.62 -6.18
N LEU A 59 0.99 12.55 -5.45
CA LEU A 59 1.16 11.64 -4.32
C LEU A 59 0.19 11.98 -3.17
N LEU A 60 0.08 13.25 -2.80
CA LEU A 60 -0.82 13.71 -1.75
C LEU A 60 -2.29 13.50 -2.12
N ALA A 61 -2.68 13.86 -3.35
CA ALA A 61 -4.03 13.61 -3.85
C ALA A 61 -4.37 12.11 -3.90
N PHE A 62 -3.39 11.26 -4.24
CA PHE A 62 -3.57 9.81 -4.18
C PHE A 62 -3.77 9.33 -2.74
N GLN A 63 -2.99 9.83 -1.78
CA GLN A 63 -3.10 9.48 -0.37
C GLN A 63 -4.51 9.78 0.16
N ASP A 64 -5.02 10.99 -0.06
CA ASP A 64 -6.34 11.40 0.43
C ASP A 64 -7.45 10.52 -0.15
N ARG A 65 -7.41 10.28 -1.47
CA ARG A 65 -8.36 9.39 -2.14
C ARG A 65 -8.26 7.95 -1.65
N TYR A 66 -7.04 7.43 -1.47
CA TYR A 66 -6.84 6.05 -1.05
C TYR A 66 -7.34 5.83 0.38
N ASN A 67 -7.06 6.78 1.30
CA ASN A 67 -7.53 6.73 2.68
C ASN A 67 -9.07 6.78 2.78
N ALA A 68 -9.74 7.54 1.91
CA ALA A 68 -11.20 7.63 1.92
C ALA A 68 -11.93 6.32 1.60
N THR A 69 -11.26 5.38 0.92
CA THR A 69 -11.85 4.09 0.51
C THR A 69 -11.00 2.89 0.94
N ALA A 70 -10.07 3.08 1.87
CA ALA A 70 -9.18 2.02 2.31
C ALA A 70 -9.95 0.99 3.14
N GLU A 71 -9.88 -0.27 2.74
CA GLU A 71 -10.39 -1.41 3.48
C GLU A 71 -9.22 -2.30 3.91
N PRO A 72 -9.34 -3.06 5.01
CA PRO A 72 -8.33 -4.05 5.38
C PRO A 72 -8.00 -4.99 4.21
N PHE A 73 -6.72 -5.35 4.06
CA PHE A 73 -6.32 -6.31 3.04
C PHE A 73 -6.93 -7.68 3.32
N ASP A 74 -7.75 -8.16 2.40
CA ASP A 74 -8.22 -9.54 2.40
C ASP A 74 -7.17 -10.44 1.73
N TRP A 75 -6.57 -11.31 2.55
CA TRP A 75 -5.56 -12.27 2.12
C TRP A 75 -6.18 -13.53 1.51
N HIS A 76 -7.49 -13.72 1.62
CA HIS A 76 -8.19 -14.86 1.07
C HIS A 76 -8.76 -14.53 -0.32
N PHE A 77 -8.11 -15.06 -1.36
CA PHE A 77 -8.65 -15.00 -2.71
C PHE A 77 -9.50 -16.24 -3.02
N GLY A 78 -10.81 -16.14 -2.79
CA GLY A 78 -11.78 -17.21 -3.03
C GLY A 78 -12.58 -17.02 -4.32
N ARG A 79 -13.56 -17.91 -4.55
CA ARG A 79 -14.44 -17.86 -5.72
C ARG A 79 -15.17 -16.52 -5.88
N LYS A 80 -15.73 -15.99 -4.79
CA LYS A 80 -16.41 -14.68 -4.80
C LYS A 80 -15.46 -13.52 -5.19
N SER A 81 -14.20 -13.59 -4.75
CA SER A 81 -13.18 -12.59 -5.09
C SER A 81 -12.85 -12.65 -6.58
N LEU A 82 -12.81 -13.85 -7.17
CA LEU A 82 -12.68 -14.06 -8.62
C LEU A 82 -13.90 -13.52 -9.38
N ASP A 83 -15.12 -13.85 -8.95
CA ASP A 83 -16.35 -13.38 -9.60
C ASP A 83 -16.38 -11.84 -9.65
N ARG A 84 -16.09 -11.18 -8.53
CA ARG A 84 -15.99 -9.71 -8.44
C ARG A 84 -14.89 -9.13 -9.32
N LEU A 85 -13.77 -9.84 -9.47
CA LEU A 85 -12.69 -9.42 -10.37
C LEU A 85 -13.13 -9.48 -11.83
N LEU A 86 -13.79 -10.57 -12.24
CA LEU A 86 -14.31 -10.74 -13.60
C LEU A 86 -15.34 -9.66 -13.93
N GLU A 87 -16.30 -9.39 -13.04
CA GLU A 87 -17.27 -8.30 -13.20
C GLU A 87 -16.61 -6.93 -13.37
N ARG A 88 -15.49 -6.67 -12.68
CA ARG A 88 -14.75 -5.41 -12.84
C ARG A 88 -14.02 -5.33 -14.17
N LEU A 89 -13.49 -6.44 -14.67
CA LEU A 89 -12.77 -6.47 -15.95
C LEU A 89 -13.74 -6.24 -17.12
N THR A 90 -14.94 -6.83 -17.08
CA THR A 90 -15.94 -6.65 -18.15
C THR A 90 -16.42 -5.20 -18.28
N VAL A 91 -16.34 -4.39 -17.23
CA VAL A 91 -16.64 -2.94 -17.27
C VAL A 91 -15.55 -2.14 -18.00
N HIS A 92 -14.31 -2.64 -18.02
CA HIS A 92 -13.15 -1.93 -18.57
C HIS A 92 -12.63 -2.51 -19.89
N GLU A 93 -13.08 -3.69 -20.29
CA GLU A 93 -12.87 -4.27 -21.61
C GLU A 93 -14.04 -3.83 -22.50
N PRO A 94 -13.84 -2.93 -23.50
CA PRO A 94 -14.80 -2.87 -24.59
C PRO A 94 -14.75 -4.26 -25.23
N LEU A 95 -15.91 -4.92 -25.41
CA LEU A 95 -15.98 -6.15 -26.18
C LEU A 95 -15.13 -5.95 -27.43
N ALA A 96 -14.05 -6.72 -27.55
CA ALA A 96 -13.26 -6.75 -28.76
C ALA A 96 -14.23 -7.06 -29.91
N ALA A 97 -14.39 -6.08 -30.80
CA ALA A 97 -15.08 -6.23 -32.07
C ALA A 97 -14.17 -6.95 -33.06
#